data_AF-A0A7C3RTH3-F1
#
_entry.id   AF-A0A7C3RTH3-F1
#
_cell.length_a   1.000
_cell.length_b   1.000
_cell.length_c   1.000
_cell.angle_alpha   90.00
_cell.angle_beta   90.00
_cell.angle_gamma   90.00
#
_symmetry.space_group_name_H-M   'P 1'
#
loop_
_entity.id
_entity.type
_entity.pdbx_description
1 polymer ?
#
loop_
_entity_poly.entity_id
_entity_poly.type
_entity_poly.pdbx_seq_one_letter_code
_entity_poly.pdbx_strand_id
1 'polypeptide(L)'
;MDFNLGQVPFSRYGSYFAISQITERFRATNVPPGLYLRTVHGDAYQKEIIQIELIKEDSSIPFEVKASPERLRLEAKEGYVEICIPEPKVVRFKGKGVGLRLSSNRATAFDNAIPSGDGRWIINTFNSRVQLMLVPLKGRLSIDAPWNGLRCSPLKIDILPEDIEFECVIEEFYSAWYPHPYKDFEKDVERVKEDFNSFLGKMPEVPEEFSQARELAGYINWSSVVEPNGLIKRPAMLMSK
;
A
#
# COMPACT_ATOMS: atom_id res chain seq x y z
N MET A 1 0.43 0.19 -19.97
CA MET A 1 1.03 -1.07 -19.51
C MET A 1 0.20 -1.67 -18.39
N ASP A 2 -0.11 -2.96 -18.48
CA ASP A 2 -0.55 -3.75 -17.33
C ASP A 2 0.57 -4.74 -16.96
N PHE A 3 0.74 -5.05 -15.69
CA PHE A 3 1.73 -6.03 -15.23
C PHE A 3 1.17 -7.01 -14.20
N ASN A 4 1.86 -8.14 -14.07
CA ASN A 4 1.47 -9.20 -13.15
C ASN A 4 2.04 -8.93 -11.73
N LEU A 5 1.14 -8.66 -10.78
CA LEU A 5 1.51 -8.43 -9.38
C LEU A 5 2.19 -9.65 -8.72
N GLY A 6 1.95 -10.86 -9.24
CA GLY A 6 2.63 -12.08 -8.80
C GLY A 6 4.10 -12.16 -9.22
N GLN A 7 4.56 -11.26 -10.11
CA GLN A 7 5.95 -11.18 -10.56
C GLN A 7 6.64 -9.91 -10.06
N VAL A 8 5.93 -8.78 -10.05
CA VAL A 8 6.48 -7.47 -9.68
C VAL A 8 5.57 -6.80 -8.66
N PRO A 9 6.07 -6.32 -7.52
CA PRO A 9 5.24 -5.61 -6.55
C PRO A 9 4.73 -4.27 -7.11
N PHE A 10 3.58 -3.82 -6.62
CA PHE A 10 3.08 -2.49 -6.88
C PHE A 10 3.77 -1.50 -5.93
N SER A 11 4.49 -0.52 -6.47
CA SER A 11 5.21 0.49 -5.71
C SER A 11 5.43 1.73 -6.58
N ARG A 12 6.10 2.74 -6.03
CA ARG A 12 6.45 3.98 -6.72
C ARG A 12 7.89 4.37 -6.40
N TYR A 13 8.52 5.10 -7.33
CA TYR A 13 9.76 5.83 -7.12
C TYR A 13 9.78 6.62 -5.82
N GLY A 14 10.79 6.37 -5.00
CA GLY A 14 10.99 7.00 -3.70
C GLY A 14 10.31 6.26 -2.55
N SER A 15 9.26 5.48 -2.83
CA SER A 15 8.45 4.87 -1.77
C SER A 15 9.15 3.67 -1.13
N TYR A 16 9.10 3.61 0.19
CA TYR A 16 9.42 2.40 0.95
C TYR A 16 8.22 1.46 1.10
N PHE A 17 7.04 1.84 0.61
CA PHE A 17 5.90 0.96 0.52
C PHE A 17 5.93 0.10 -0.75
N ALA A 18 5.51 -1.15 -0.59
CA ALA A 18 5.23 -2.05 -1.70
C ALA A 18 3.95 -2.83 -1.40
N ILE A 19 3.13 -3.08 -2.40
CA ILE A 19 2.01 -4.02 -2.31
C ILE A 19 2.40 -5.29 -3.07
N SER A 20 2.37 -6.42 -2.39
CA SER A 20 2.82 -7.70 -2.96
C SER A 20 1.78 -8.78 -2.81
N GLN A 21 1.63 -9.58 -3.85
CA GLN A 21 0.93 -10.86 -3.78
C GLN A 21 1.88 -11.90 -3.17
N ILE A 22 1.65 -12.26 -1.91
CA ILE A 22 2.36 -13.35 -1.25
C ILE A 22 1.68 -14.67 -1.65
N THR A 23 2.48 -15.60 -2.17
CA THR A 23 2.04 -16.94 -2.56
C THR A 23 2.81 -17.98 -1.75
N GLU A 24 2.36 -19.24 -1.75
CA GLU A 24 3.08 -20.34 -1.08
C GLU A 24 4.52 -20.53 -1.58
N ARG A 25 4.81 -20.08 -2.81
CA ARG A 25 6.16 -20.12 -3.40
C ARG A 25 7.08 -19.05 -2.84
N PHE A 26 6.52 -18.02 -2.20
CA PHE A 26 7.26 -16.94 -1.56
C PHE A 26 7.76 -17.42 -0.18
N ARG A 27 8.73 -18.35 -0.19
CA ARG A 27 9.26 -19.05 1.00
C ARG A 27 9.95 -18.16 2.04
N ALA A 28 10.11 -16.87 1.76
CA ALA A 28 10.84 -15.94 2.62
C ALA A 28 9.97 -15.28 3.71
N THR A 29 8.67 -15.57 3.76
CA THR A 29 7.74 -14.87 4.68
C THR A 29 6.97 -15.83 5.58
N ASN A 30 6.83 -15.46 6.85
CA ASN A 30 6.01 -16.19 7.84
C ASN A 30 4.54 -15.71 7.87
N VAL A 31 4.01 -15.23 6.74
CA VAL A 31 2.58 -14.84 6.60
C VAL A 31 1.84 -15.88 5.75
N PRO A 32 0.52 -16.05 5.93
CA PRO A 32 -0.30 -16.80 4.99
C PRO A 32 -0.33 -16.12 3.62
N PRO A 33 -0.58 -16.87 2.53
CA PRO A 33 -0.79 -16.29 1.20
C PRO A 33 -1.87 -15.20 1.19
N GLY A 34 -1.69 -14.17 0.39
CA GLY A 34 -2.61 -13.04 0.32
C GLY A 34 -1.97 -11.79 -0.27
N LEU A 35 -2.73 -10.70 -0.32
CA LEU A 35 -2.24 -9.38 -0.72
C LEU A 35 -1.79 -8.60 0.52
N TYR A 36 -0.60 -8.01 0.48
CA TYR A 36 -0.04 -7.32 1.65
C TYR A 36 0.51 -5.95 1.29
N LEU A 37 0.21 -4.96 2.12
CA LEU A 37 1.03 -3.75 2.21
C LEU A 37 2.30 -4.09 3.01
N ARG A 38 3.44 -3.78 2.42
CA ARG A 38 4.77 -4.06 2.93
C ARG A 38 5.61 -2.81 3.06
N THR A 39 6.56 -2.85 3.98
CA THR A 39 7.70 -1.95 4.02
C THR A 39 8.93 -2.64 3.42
N VAL A 40 9.77 -1.88 2.72
CA VAL A 40 11.11 -2.30 2.30
C VAL A 40 12.21 -1.54 3.04
N HIS A 41 11.88 -0.88 4.17
CA HIS A 41 12.89 -0.36 5.08
C HIS A 41 13.85 -1.46 5.51
N GLY A 42 15.15 -1.17 5.44
CA GLY A 42 16.20 -2.19 5.64
C GLY A 42 16.30 -2.70 7.08
N ASP A 43 15.77 -1.96 8.05
CA ASP A 43 15.78 -2.29 9.47
C ASP A 43 14.44 -2.88 9.97
N ALA A 44 13.47 -3.06 9.08
CA ALA A 44 12.24 -3.77 9.38
C ALA A 44 12.53 -5.27 9.60
N TYR A 45 12.27 -5.78 10.81
CA TYR A 45 12.33 -7.21 11.09
C TYR A 45 11.20 -7.97 10.39
N GLN A 46 10.06 -7.32 10.22
CA GLN A 46 8.91 -7.83 9.50
C GLN A 46 8.50 -6.86 8.40
N LYS A 47 8.55 -7.33 7.15
CA LYS A 47 8.22 -6.49 6.00
C LYS A 47 6.73 -6.45 5.70
N GLU A 48 5.97 -7.49 6.00
CA GLU A 48 4.51 -7.54 5.81
C GLU A 48 3.80 -6.81 6.95
N ILE A 49 3.36 -5.58 6.68
CA ILE A 49 2.75 -4.71 7.69
C ILE A 49 1.33 -5.15 7.95
N ILE A 50 0.51 -5.24 6.90
CA ILE A 50 -0.92 -5.52 7.01
C ILE A 50 -1.44 -6.23 5.76
N GLN A 51 -2.29 -7.24 5.96
CA GLN A 51 -2.99 -7.95 4.90
C GLN A 51 -4.13 -7.09 4.37
N ILE A 52 -4.39 -7.16 3.07
CA ILE A 52 -5.44 -6.42 2.37
C ILE A 52 -6.48 -7.42 1.85
N GLU A 53 -7.75 -7.20 2.19
CA GLU A 53 -8.88 -7.99 1.73
C GLU A 53 -10.02 -7.08 1.28
N LEU A 54 -10.76 -7.44 0.22
CA LEU A 54 -12.04 -6.82 -0.06
C LEU A 54 -13.12 -7.44 0.82
N ILE A 55 -14.05 -6.62 1.31
CA ILE A 55 -15.15 -7.10 2.14
C ILE A 55 -16.52 -6.63 1.65
N LYS A 56 -17.53 -7.47 1.85
CA LYS A 56 -18.95 -7.14 1.74
C LYS A 56 -19.66 -7.72 2.96
N GLU A 57 -20.41 -6.87 3.69
CA GLU A 57 -21.15 -7.30 4.89
C GLU A 57 -20.26 -8.13 5.85
N ASP A 58 -19.09 -7.57 6.19
CA ASP A 58 -18.04 -8.15 7.03
C ASP A 58 -17.31 -9.40 6.51
N SER A 59 -17.75 -9.97 5.38
CA SER A 59 -17.16 -11.17 4.79
C SER A 59 -16.10 -10.83 3.75
N SER A 60 -14.98 -11.53 3.78
CA SER A 60 -13.94 -11.45 2.74
C SER A 60 -14.49 -11.99 1.41
N ILE A 61 -14.29 -11.24 0.33
CA ILE A 61 -14.77 -11.61 -1.01
C ILE A 61 -13.59 -11.74 -1.99
N PRO A 62 -13.68 -12.65 -2.97
CA PRO A 62 -12.64 -12.80 -3.98
C PRO A 62 -12.58 -11.57 -4.90
N PHE A 63 -11.39 -11.31 -5.43
CA PHE A 63 -11.15 -10.23 -6.39
C PHE A 63 -10.07 -10.61 -7.39
N GLU A 64 -10.11 -9.94 -8.54
CA GLU A 64 -9.04 -9.93 -9.53
C GLU A 64 -8.18 -8.68 -9.35
N VAL A 65 -6.90 -8.78 -9.69
CA VAL A 65 -5.95 -7.69 -9.59
C VAL A 65 -5.58 -7.18 -10.98
N LYS A 66 -5.75 -5.89 -11.21
CA LYS A 66 -5.24 -5.17 -12.40
C LYS A 66 -4.23 -4.13 -11.94
N ALA A 67 -3.00 -4.25 -12.40
CA ALA A 67 -1.90 -3.39 -11.97
C ALA A 67 -1.33 -2.61 -13.17
N SER A 68 -1.32 -1.29 -13.05
CA SER A 68 -0.57 -0.36 -13.89
C SER A 68 0.34 0.49 -13.01
N PRO A 69 1.33 1.21 -13.57
CA PRO A 69 2.28 2.00 -12.76
C PRO A 69 1.63 3.01 -11.81
N GLU A 70 0.50 3.59 -12.20
CA GLU A 70 -0.22 4.63 -11.48
C GLU A 70 -1.33 4.11 -10.54
N ARG A 71 -1.78 2.87 -10.74
CA ARG A 71 -2.99 2.34 -10.11
C ARG A 71 -2.96 0.82 -9.97
N LEU A 72 -3.31 0.34 -8.78
CA LEU A 72 -3.64 -1.05 -8.53
C LEU A 72 -5.14 -1.16 -8.25
N ARG A 73 -5.87 -1.91 -9.06
CA ARG A 73 -7.31 -2.11 -8.91
C ARG A 73 -7.61 -3.54 -8.47
N LEU A 74 -8.33 -3.66 -7.37
CA LEU A 74 -8.91 -4.89 -6.85
C LEU A 74 -10.38 -4.92 -7.30
N GLU A 75 -10.73 -5.82 -8.21
CA GLU A 75 -12.04 -5.86 -8.85
C GLU A 75 -12.83 -7.10 -8.42
N ALA A 76 -14.02 -6.88 -7.88
CA ALA A 76 -14.98 -7.92 -7.49
C ALA A 76 -16.29 -7.73 -8.24
N LYS A 77 -17.20 -8.70 -8.13
CA LYS A 77 -18.52 -8.64 -8.80
C LYS A 77 -19.37 -7.48 -8.26
N GLU A 78 -19.23 -7.17 -6.99
CA GLU A 78 -20.03 -6.20 -6.24
C GLU A 78 -19.47 -4.78 -6.31
N GLY A 79 -18.24 -4.61 -6.78
CA GLY A 79 -17.53 -3.33 -6.72
C GLY A 79 -16.02 -3.47 -6.86
N TYR A 80 -15.29 -2.42 -6.49
CA TYR A 80 -13.84 -2.39 -6.64
C TYR A 80 -13.19 -1.49 -5.57
N VAL A 81 -11.87 -1.68 -5.40
CA VAL A 81 -11.00 -0.74 -4.69
C VAL A 81 -9.81 -0.41 -5.58
N GLU A 82 -9.52 0.87 -5.73
CA GLU A 82 -8.34 1.39 -6.40
C GLU A 82 -7.33 1.89 -5.37
N ILE A 83 -6.07 1.59 -5.61
CA ILE A 83 -4.94 1.92 -4.76
C ILE A 83 -3.94 2.71 -5.57
N CYS A 84 -3.47 3.81 -5.00
CA CYS A 84 -2.47 4.70 -5.60
C CYS A 84 -1.41 5.05 -4.54
N ILE A 85 -0.15 5.17 -4.94
CA ILE A 85 0.93 5.69 -4.09
C ILE A 85 1.30 7.08 -4.64
N PRO A 86 0.57 8.14 -4.26
CA PRO A 86 0.76 9.47 -4.85
C PRO A 86 1.99 10.21 -4.35
N GLU A 87 2.59 9.75 -3.25
CA GLU A 87 3.82 10.28 -2.66
C GLU A 87 4.57 9.14 -1.97
N PRO A 88 5.91 9.23 -1.80
CA PRO A 88 6.72 8.16 -1.25
C PRO A 88 6.20 7.54 0.06
N LYS A 89 5.54 8.33 0.91
CA LYS A 89 5.05 7.94 2.23
C LYS A 89 3.53 7.82 2.32
N VAL A 90 2.81 7.97 1.21
CA VAL A 90 1.34 8.04 1.19
C VAL A 90 0.79 6.93 0.30
N VAL A 91 -0.15 6.16 0.83
CA VAL A 91 -0.95 5.18 0.09
C VAL A 91 -2.42 5.61 0.17
N ARG A 92 -3.07 5.75 -0.98
CA ARG A 92 -4.48 6.13 -1.10
C ARG A 92 -5.31 4.93 -1.51
N PHE A 93 -6.48 4.79 -0.91
CA PHE A 93 -7.48 3.77 -1.22
C PHE A 93 -8.80 4.46 -1.56
N LYS A 94 -9.39 4.13 -2.70
CA LYS A 94 -10.72 4.60 -3.09
C LYS A 94 -11.56 3.40 -3.50
N GLY A 95 -12.69 3.20 -2.84
CA GLY A 95 -13.54 2.04 -3.08
C GLY A 95 -14.96 2.41 -3.47
N LYS A 96 -15.60 1.51 -4.21
CA LYS A 96 -16.99 1.63 -4.62
C LYS A 96 -17.70 0.28 -4.55
N GLY A 97 -18.86 0.21 -3.90
CA GLY A 97 -19.71 -0.98 -3.77
C GLY A 97 -19.25 -2.03 -2.74
N VAL A 98 -18.00 -1.94 -2.29
CA VAL A 98 -17.33 -2.86 -1.35
C VAL A 98 -16.57 -2.07 -0.28
N GLY A 99 -16.24 -2.71 0.84
CA GLY A 99 -15.29 -2.20 1.83
C GLY A 99 -13.90 -2.81 1.64
N LEU A 100 -12.93 -2.30 2.41
CA LEU A 100 -11.58 -2.85 2.50
C LEU A 100 -11.28 -3.25 3.94
N ARG A 101 -10.78 -4.45 4.15
CA ARG A 101 -10.25 -4.89 5.45
C ARG A 101 -8.74 -4.89 5.40
N LEU A 102 -8.15 -4.26 6.42
CA LEU A 102 -6.74 -4.35 6.72
C LEU A 102 -6.56 -5.12 8.02
N SER A 103 -5.87 -6.25 7.98
CA SER A 103 -5.73 -7.14 9.13
C SER A 103 -4.28 -7.53 9.39
N SER A 104 -3.90 -7.58 10.67
CA SER A 104 -2.67 -8.21 11.12
C SER A 104 -3.03 -9.32 12.09
N ASN A 105 -2.77 -10.56 11.66
CA ASN A 105 -3.07 -11.77 12.43
C ASN A 105 -1.87 -12.19 13.29
N ARG A 106 -0.84 -11.34 13.39
CA ARG A 106 0.42 -11.70 14.03
C ARG A 106 0.45 -11.27 15.50
N ALA A 107 1.14 -12.09 16.28
CA ALA A 107 1.35 -11.94 17.71
C ALA A 107 2.60 -11.09 18.02
N THR A 108 2.81 -9.99 17.30
CA THR A 108 3.95 -9.08 17.51
C THR A 108 3.70 -8.20 18.72
N ALA A 109 4.61 -8.24 19.70
CA ALA A 109 4.50 -7.40 20.88
C ALA A 109 4.56 -5.92 20.49
N PHE A 110 3.87 -5.07 21.26
CA PHE A 110 3.86 -3.61 21.17
C PHE A 110 3.16 -2.99 19.96
N ASP A 111 2.65 -3.79 19.02
CA ASP A 111 1.75 -3.29 17.98
C ASP A 111 0.50 -2.73 18.63
N ASN A 112 0.09 -1.52 18.23
CA ASN A 112 -1.06 -0.85 18.82
C ASN A 112 -1.78 0.07 17.84
N ALA A 113 -3.05 0.34 18.15
CA ALA A 113 -3.91 1.27 17.43
C ALA A 113 -4.39 2.35 18.40
N ILE A 114 -4.14 3.62 18.08
CA ILE A 114 -4.43 4.77 18.96
C ILE A 114 -5.35 5.74 18.22
N PRO A 115 -6.52 6.11 18.78
CA PRO A 115 -7.38 7.10 18.16
C PRO A 115 -6.70 8.49 18.15
N SER A 116 -6.83 9.23 17.05
CA SER A 116 -6.16 10.53 16.82
C SER A 116 -7.13 11.65 16.40
N GLY A 117 -8.39 11.54 16.81
CA GLY A 117 -9.46 12.51 16.50
C GLY A 117 -9.93 12.46 15.04
N ASP A 118 -11.11 13.00 14.75
CA ASP A 118 -11.72 13.06 13.40
C ASP A 118 -11.79 11.69 12.69
N GLY A 119 -12.00 10.61 13.45
CA GLY A 119 -12.02 9.25 12.93
C GLY A 119 -10.66 8.69 12.50
N ARG A 120 -9.57 9.45 12.69
CA ARG A 120 -8.19 9.03 12.38
C ARG A 120 -7.62 8.09 13.42
N TRP A 121 -6.68 7.27 12.99
CA TRP A 121 -5.99 6.29 13.84
C TRP A 121 -4.50 6.24 13.56
N ILE A 122 -3.71 6.21 14.62
CA ILE A 122 -2.28 5.86 14.55
C ILE A 122 -2.17 4.35 14.70
N ILE A 123 -1.52 3.70 13.74
CA ILE A 123 -1.17 2.28 13.80
C ILE A 123 0.35 2.18 13.95
N ASN A 124 0.79 1.68 15.10
CA ASN A 124 2.19 1.41 15.37
C ASN A 124 2.47 -0.06 15.06
N THR A 125 3.40 -0.31 14.14
CA THR A 125 3.87 -1.66 13.78
C THR A 125 5.32 -1.81 14.19
N PHE A 126 5.53 -2.27 15.43
CA PHE A 126 6.81 -2.22 16.11
C PHE A 126 7.90 -3.01 15.38
N ASN A 127 7.60 -4.25 14.97
CA ASN A 127 8.56 -5.09 14.25
C ASN A 127 8.82 -4.64 12.81
N SER A 128 7.87 -3.92 12.21
CA SER A 128 8.07 -3.28 10.90
C SER A 128 8.80 -1.95 11.01
N ARG A 129 8.92 -1.39 12.22
CA ARG A 129 9.49 -0.07 12.52
C ARG A 129 8.81 1.06 11.76
N VAL A 130 7.51 0.92 11.52
CA VAL A 130 6.69 1.89 10.79
C VAL A 130 5.54 2.36 11.68
N GLN A 131 5.31 3.68 11.67
CA GLN A 131 4.12 4.30 12.23
C GLN A 131 3.26 4.83 11.09
N LEU A 132 1.98 4.50 11.12
CA LEU A 132 1.02 4.86 10.08
C LEU A 132 -0.07 5.75 10.65
N MET A 133 -0.39 6.84 9.97
CA MET A 133 -1.62 7.58 10.17
C MET A 133 -2.66 7.09 9.17
N LEU A 134 -3.81 6.64 9.65
CA LEU A 134 -4.98 6.30 8.85
C LEU A 134 -5.97 7.46 8.89
N VAL A 135 -6.31 7.99 7.72
CA VAL A 135 -7.20 9.14 7.57
C VAL A 135 -8.40 8.77 6.68
N PRO A 136 -9.62 8.66 7.23
CA PRO A 136 -10.82 8.55 6.40
C PRO A 136 -11.13 9.91 5.77
N LEU A 137 -11.23 9.94 4.43
CA LEU A 137 -11.65 11.12 3.66
C LEU A 137 -13.14 11.05 3.27
N LYS A 138 -13.63 9.84 3.02
CA LYS A 138 -15.04 9.51 2.80
C LYS A 138 -15.32 8.12 3.36
N GLY A 139 -16.51 7.89 3.91
CA GLY A 139 -16.78 6.68 4.66
C GLY A 139 -16.21 6.75 6.07
N ARG A 140 -16.00 5.58 6.69
CA ARG A 140 -15.54 5.50 8.07
C ARG A 140 -14.58 4.34 8.30
N LEU A 141 -13.79 4.46 9.38
CA LEU A 141 -12.98 3.36 9.90
C LEU A 141 -13.72 2.67 11.04
N SER A 142 -13.73 1.33 11.02
CA SER A 142 -14.20 0.48 12.10
C SER A 142 -13.03 -0.37 12.58
N ILE A 143 -12.55 -0.10 13.80
CA ILE A 143 -11.32 -0.71 14.33
C ILE A 143 -11.67 -1.71 15.43
N ASP A 144 -11.20 -2.94 15.26
CA ASP A 144 -11.18 -3.98 16.29
C ASP A 144 -9.72 -4.26 16.66
N ALA A 145 -9.28 -3.65 17.76
CA ALA A 145 -7.89 -3.65 18.21
C ALA A 145 -7.79 -3.67 19.75
N PRO A 146 -8.35 -4.69 20.45
CA PRO A 146 -8.35 -4.74 21.89
C PRO A 146 -6.91 -4.85 22.43
N TRP A 147 -6.56 -3.97 23.38
CA TRP A 147 -5.27 -4.00 24.06
C TRP A 147 -5.25 -5.08 25.14
N ASN A 148 -4.32 -6.03 25.03
CA ASN A 148 -4.21 -7.15 25.99
C ASN A 148 -3.11 -6.95 27.06
N GLY A 149 -2.58 -5.74 27.22
CA GLY A 149 -1.46 -5.44 28.12
C GLY A 149 -0.08 -5.49 27.44
N LEU A 150 0.03 -6.11 26.26
CA LEU A 150 1.29 -6.22 25.51
C LEU A 150 1.16 -5.72 24.07
N ARG A 151 0.01 -5.94 23.41
CA ARG A 151 -0.27 -5.58 22.03
C ARG A 151 -1.79 -5.46 21.79
N CYS A 152 -2.18 -4.87 20.67
CA CYS A 152 -3.51 -5.05 20.10
C CYS A 152 -3.60 -6.42 19.42
N SER A 153 -4.58 -7.24 19.79
CA SER A 153 -4.76 -8.56 19.18
C SER A 153 -6.23 -9.04 19.30
N PRO A 154 -6.97 -9.17 18.18
CA PRO A 154 -6.54 -8.93 16.79
C PRO A 154 -6.24 -7.45 16.51
N LEU A 155 -5.61 -7.15 15.37
CA LEU A 155 -5.61 -5.82 14.76
C LEU A 155 -6.38 -5.93 13.45
N LYS A 156 -7.63 -5.47 13.45
CA LYS A 156 -8.52 -5.47 12.29
C LYS A 156 -9.07 -4.08 12.07
N ILE A 157 -8.94 -3.59 10.84
CA ILE A 157 -9.31 -2.24 10.44
C ILE A 157 -10.19 -2.35 9.20
N ASP A 158 -11.48 -2.10 9.35
CA ASP A 158 -12.42 -2.09 8.23
C ASP A 158 -12.64 -0.66 7.76
N ILE A 159 -12.35 -0.40 6.49
CA ILE A 159 -12.66 0.84 5.79
C ILE A 159 -14.00 0.63 5.08
N LEU A 160 -15.02 1.33 5.57
CA LEU A 160 -16.40 1.10 5.19
C LEU A 160 -16.94 2.28 4.38
N PRO A 161 -17.66 2.01 3.27
CA PRO A 161 -18.28 3.06 2.47
C PRO A 161 -19.34 3.84 3.24
N GLU A 162 -19.43 5.12 2.91
CA GLU A 162 -20.63 5.94 3.11
C GLU A 162 -21.44 5.87 1.80
N ASP A 163 -22.71 5.47 1.92
CA ASP A 163 -23.54 5.00 0.82
C ASP A 163 -22.89 3.84 0.05
N ILE A 164 -22.17 4.16 -1.01
CA ILE A 164 -21.51 3.20 -1.89
C ILE A 164 -20.02 3.46 -2.07
N GLU A 165 -19.44 4.50 -1.47
CA GLU A 165 -18.06 4.90 -1.72
C GLU A 165 -17.30 5.15 -0.42
N PHE A 166 -16.02 4.78 -0.39
CA PHE A 166 -15.08 5.23 0.64
C PHE A 166 -13.82 5.80 0.00
N GLU A 167 -13.12 6.60 0.78
CA GLU A 167 -11.78 7.04 0.45
C GLU A 167 -10.96 7.16 1.74
N CYS A 168 -9.75 6.60 1.74
CA CYS A 168 -8.87 6.54 2.90
C CYS A 168 -7.42 6.75 2.50
N VAL A 169 -6.64 7.35 3.42
CA VAL A 169 -5.21 7.51 3.31
C VAL A 169 -4.50 6.71 4.39
N ILE A 170 -3.40 6.07 4.02
CA ILE A 170 -2.37 5.59 4.95
C ILE A 170 -1.11 6.41 4.69
N GLU A 171 -0.62 7.09 5.72
CA GLU A 171 0.58 7.91 5.63
C GLU A 171 1.62 7.49 6.67
N GLU A 172 2.84 7.20 6.22
CA GLU A 172 3.97 6.96 7.11
C GLU A 172 4.46 8.28 7.71
N PHE A 173 4.66 8.29 9.02
CA PHE A 173 5.30 9.40 9.73
C PHE A 173 6.29 8.86 10.77
N TYR A 174 7.19 9.73 11.27
CA TYR A 174 8.27 9.31 12.18
C TYR A 174 8.16 9.88 13.59
N SER A 175 7.88 11.18 13.74
CA SER A 175 7.84 11.83 15.06
C SER A 175 6.46 12.40 15.35
N ALA A 176 5.99 13.28 14.48
CA ALA A 176 4.64 13.83 14.55
C ALA A 176 4.03 13.80 13.15
N TRP A 177 2.74 13.49 13.10
CA TRP A 177 1.92 13.72 11.93
C TRP A 177 1.13 15.01 12.13
N TYR A 178 1.03 15.82 11.08
CA TYR A 178 0.29 17.08 11.10
C TYR A 178 -0.84 16.99 10.07
N PRO A 179 -2.07 17.39 10.41
CA PRO A 179 -3.16 17.42 9.45
C PRO A 179 -2.83 18.32 8.25
N HIS A 180 -3.00 17.77 7.05
CA HIS A 180 -2.83 18.49 5.79
C HIS A 180 -3.88 18.02 4.77
N PRO A 181 -4.22 18.87 3.78
CA PRO A 181 -5.22 18.52 2.78
C PRO A 181 -4.64 17.52 1.77
N TYR A 182 -5.45 16.53 1.39
CA TYR A 182 -5.14 15.61 0.31
C TYR A 182 -5.74 16.08 -1.01
N LYS A 183 -5.04 15.81 -2.12
CA LYS A 183 -5.54 16.10 -3.47
C LYS A 183 -6.66 15.11 -3.84
N ASP A 184 -7.43 15.46 -4.86
CA ASP A 184 -8.37 14.53 -5.49
C ASP A 184 -7.65 13.25 -5.96
N PHE A 185 -8.30 12.10 -5.78
CA PHE A 185 -7.70 10.79 -6.08
C PHE A 185 -7.34 10.62 -7.56
N GLU A 186 -8.18 11.10 -8.49
CA GLU A 186 -7.88 10.96 -9.92
C GLU A 186 -6.70 11.85 -10.32
N LYS A 187 -6.62 13.07 -9.77
CA LYS A 187 -5.44 13.95 -9.96
C LYS A 187 -4.14 13.32 -9.44
N ASP A 188 -4.23 12.58 -8.33
CA ASP A 188 -3.10 11.84 -7.79
C ASP A 188 -2.65 10.71 -8.73
N VAL A 189 -3.59 9.96 -9.30
CA VAL A 189 -3.31 8.93 -10.31
C VAL A 189 -2.71 9.54 -11.58
N GLU A 190 -3.28 10.64 -12.10
CA GLU A 190 -2.76 11.36 -13.27
C GLU A 190 -1.30 11.81 -13.05
N ARG A 191 -1.00 12.40 -11.89
CA ARG A 191 0.36 12.79 -11.52
C ARG A 191 1.33 11.60 -11.51
N VAL A 192 0.94 10.47 -10.92
CA VAL A 192 1.81 9.27 -10.89
C VAL A 192 2.08 8.77 -12.31
N LYS A 193 1.07 8.79 -13.17
CA LYS A 193 1.20 8.42 -14.58
C LYS A 193 2.17 9.33 -15.32
N GLU A 194 2.07 10.64 -15.13
CA GLU A 194 3.01 11.62 -15.69
C GLU A 194 4.44 11.40 -15.20
N ASP A 195 4.63 11.16 -13.90
CA ASP A 195 5.94 10.87 -13.30
C ASP A 195 6.57 9.60 -13.89
N PHE A 196 5.78 8.54 -14.04
CA PHE A 196 6.24 7.30 -14.67
C PHE A 196 6.59 7.52 -16.15
N ASN A 197 5.72 8.18 -16.92
CA ASN A 197 5.97 8.47 -18.33
C ASN A 197 7.23 9.34 -18.53
N SER A 198 7.45 10.32 -17.64
CA SER A 198 8.65 11.16 -17.64
C SER A 198 9.92 10.35 -17.36
N PHE A 199 9.86 9.37 -16.45
CA PHE A 199 10.96 8.44 -16.21
C PHE A 199 11.19 7.52 -17.41
N LEU A 200 10.12 6.92 -17.94
CA LEU A 200 10.16 6.02 -19.08
C LEU A 200 10.68 6.72 -20.33
N GLY A 201 10.36 8.00 -20.55
CA GLY A 201 10.89 8.80 -21.65
C GLY A 201 12.41 9.01 -21.62
N LYS A 202 13.06 8.77 -20.47
CA LYS A 202 14.53 8.83 -20.30
C LYS A 202 15.21 7.47 -20.46
N MET A 203 14.44 6.39 -20.56
CA MET A 203 14.97 5.05 -20.79
C MET A 203 15.38 4.88 -22.26
N PRO A 204 16.42 4.08 -22.57
CA PRO A 204 16.86 3.84 -23.94
C PRO A 204 15.72 3.38 -24.85
N GLU A 205 15.69 3.86 -26.08
CA GLU A 205 14.77 3.36 -27.10
C GLU A 205 15.11 1.91 -27.47
N VAL A 206 14.09 1.14 -27.83
CA VAL A 206 14.23 -0.26 -28.27
C VAL A 206 13.39 -0.49 -29.52
N PRO A 207 13.72 -1.49 -30.35
CA PRO A 207 12.83 -1.95 -31.42
C PRO A 207 11.41 -2.24 -30.91
N GLU A 208 10.40 -2.03 -31.76
CA GLU A 208 8.99 -2.17 -31.38
C GLU A 208 8.65 -3.53 -30.76
N GLU A 209 9.28 -4.61 -31.23
CA GLU A 209 9.14 -5.96 -30.67
C GLU A 209 9.52 -6.08 -29.18
N PHE A 210 10.29 -5.13 -28.65
CA PHE A 210 10.68 -5.05 -27.24
C PHE A 210 9.98 -3.92 -26.46
N SER A 211 9.00 -3.22 -27.05
CA SER A 211 8.35 -2.07 -26.41
C SER A 211 7.73 -2.42 -25.05
N GLN A 212 6.99 -3.53 -24.97
CA GLN A 212 6.41 -4.03 -23.71
C GLN A 212 7.47 -4.38 -22.66
N ALA A 213 8.58 -5.00 -23.08
CA ALA A 213 9.68 -5.35 -22.19
C ALA A 213 10.37 -4.09 -21.64
N ARG A 214 10.52 -3.04 -22.47
CA ARG A 214 11.04 -1.73 -22.07
C ARG A 214 10.13 -1.05 -21.05
N GLU A 215 8.82 -1.07 -21.26
CA GLU A 215 7.87 -0.53 -20.28
C GLU A 215 7.98 -1.24 -18.94
N LEU A 216 7.99 -2.58 -18.94
CA LEU A 216 8.07 -3.38 -17.71
C LEU A 216 9.41 -3.18 -16.99
N ALA A 217 10.54 -3.21 -17.71
CA ALA A 217 11.85 -2.93 -17.14
C ALA A 217 11.95 -1.49 -16.61
N GLY A 218 11.35 -0.53 -17.32
CA GLY A 218 11.23 0.85 -16.88
C GLY A 218 10.46 0.95 -15.57
N TYR A 219 9.32 0.26 -15.45
CA TYR A 219 8.54 0.21 -14.22
C TYR A 219 9.30 -0.46 -13.07
N ILE A 220 9.97 -1.59 -13.31
CA ILE A 220 10.80 -2.26 -12.28
C ILE A 220 11.87 -1.31 -11.77
N ASN A 221 12.60 -0.64 -12.67
CA ASN A 221 13.65 0.30 -12.28
C ASN A 221 13.07 1.50 -11.51
N TRP A 222 11.99 2.10 -12.02
CA TRP A 222 11.35 3.26 -11.41
C TRP A 222 10.82 2.94 -10.01
N SER A 223 10.06 1.86 -9.89
CA SER A 223 9.45 1.42 -8.63
C SER A 223 10.47 0.87 -7.63
N SER A 224 11.69 0.51 -8.05
CA SER A 224 12.75 0.01 -7.16
C SER A 224 13.57 1.10 -6.48
N VAL A 225 13.43 2.37 -6.89
CA VAL A 225 14.12 3.49 -6.23
C VAL A 225 13.39 3.87 -4.94
N VAL A 226 14.16 4.14 -3.88
CA VAL A 226 13.68 4.63 -2.59
C VAL A 226 14.30 5.98 -2.24
N GLU A 227 13.62 6.78 -1.44
CA GLU A 227 14.13 8.07 -0.93
C GLU A 227 15.38 7.87 -0.07
N PRO A 228 16.24 8.91 0.07
CA PRO A 228 17.30 8.91 1.07
C PRO A 228 16.77 8.60 2.48
N ASN A 229 17.40 7.68 3.20
CA ASN A 229 17.05 7.35 4.57
C ASN A 229 18.29 6.96 5.38
N GLY A 230 18.37 7.44 6.63
CA GLY A 230 19.46 7.11 7.54
C GLY A 230 20.83 7.51 6.98
N LEU A 231 21.72 6.53 6.79
CA LEU A 231 23.06 6.73 6.25
C LEU A 231 23.10 6.89 4.71
N ILE A 232 22.03 6.48 4.02
CA ILE A 232 21.92 6.62 2.57
C ILE A 232 21.39 8.02 2.25
N LYS A 233 22.26 8.89 1.72
CA LYS A 233 21.95 10.33 1.52
C LYS A 233 21.48 10.70 0.11
N ARG A 234 21.31 9.71 -0.77
CA ARG A 234 20.86 9.89 -2.16
C ARG A 234 19.77 8.86 -2.47
N PRO A 235 18.87 9.13 -3.42
CA PRO A 235 17.96 8.10 -3.92
C PRO A 235 18.74 6.85 -4.31
N ALA A 236 18.26 5.69 -3.86
CA ALA A 236 18.95 4.42 -4.05
C ALA A 236 18.01 3.41 -4.69
N MET A 237 18.52 2.64 -5.65
CA MET A 237 17.78 1.52 -6.24
C MET A 237 18.02 0.27 -5.42
N LEU A 238 16.94 -0.36 -4.93
CA LEU A 238 17.01 -1.66 -4.28
C LEU A 238 16.95 -2.75 -5.35
N MET A 239 17.78 -3.79 -5.21
CA MET A 239 17.80 -4.92 -6.15
C MET A 239 16.59 -5.85 -6.01
N SER A 240 15.85 -5.74 -4.89
CA SER A 240 14.58 -6.42 -4.70
C SER A 240 13.67 -5.63 -3.76
N LYS A 241 12.38 -5.57 -4.11
CA LYS A 241 11.28 -5.14 -3.25
C LYS A 241 10.36 -6.34 -2.98
#